data_AF-A0A8B3LAT0-F1
#
_entry.id   AF-A0A8B3LAT0-F1
#
_cell.length_a   1.000
_cell.length_b   1.000
_cell.length_c   1.000
_cell.angle_alpha   90.00
_cell.angle_beta   90.00
_cell.angle_gamma   90.00
#
_symmetry.space_group_name_H-M   'P 1'
#
loop_
_entity.id
_entity.type
_entity.pdbx_description
1 polymer ?
#
loop_
_entity_poly.entity_id
_entity_poly.type
_entity_poly.pdbx_seq_one_letter_code
_entity_poly.pdbx_strand_id
1 'polypeptide(L)'
;CWTPPADAGTASVTLSFSFKRDGTLIGPPRPTAIKVNGDAKAKKTFVDAATAALRNCLPLTFSAKLAQGIAGNVFTLQFASPK
;
A
#
# COMPACT_ATOMS: atom_id res chain seq x y z
N CYS A 1 8.87 2.51 -4.72
CA CYS A 1 8.60 1.09 -5.05
C CYS A 1 7.31 0.86 -5.85
N TRP A 2 6.59 1.90 -6.28
CA TRP A 2 5.33 1.73 -7.02
C TRP A 2 5.56 1.80 -8.53
N THR A 3 5.11 0.76 -9.23
CA THR A 3 4.97 0.73 -10.68
C THR A 3 3.58 0.16 -10.96
N PRO A 4 2.64 0.95 -11.50
CA PRO A 4 1.30 0.46 -11.78
C PRO A 4 1.33 -0.65 -12.83
N PRO A 5 0.37 -1.61 -12.80
CA PRO A 5 0.20 -2.56 -13.90
C PRO A 5 0.06 -1.84 -15.25
N ALA A 6 0.62 -2.44 -16.30
CA ALA A 6 0.41 -1.95 -17.67
C ALA A 6 -1.08 -1.92 -18.00
N ASP A 7 -1.49 -0.95 -18.82
CA ASP A 7 -2.87 -0.80 -19.31
C ASP A 7 -3.94 -0.60 -18.21
N ALA A 8 -3.53 -0.25 -16.99
CA ALA A 8 -4.47 0.01 -15.89
C ALA A 8 -5.40 1.22 -16.14
N GLY A 9 -5.12 2.04 -17.15
CA GLY A 9 -5.80 3.31 -17.41
C GLY A 9 -5.74 4.23 -16.19
N THR A 10 -6.77 5.05 -15.98
CA THR A 10 -6.91 5.83 -14.73
C THR A 10 -7.47 4.95 -13.62
N ALA A 11 -6.58 4.42 -12.78
CA ALA A 11 -6.92 3.51 -11.68
C ALA A 11 -6.26 3.92 -10.36
N SER A 12 -6.88 3.54 -9.25
CA SER A 12 -6.29 3.70 -7.92
C SER A 12 -6.80 2.68 -6.89
N VAL A 13 -5.98 2.41 -5.89
CA VAL A 13 -6.36 1.68 -4.68
C VAL A 13 -5.79 2.38 -3.45
N THR A 14 -6.59 2.50 -2.39
CA THR A 14 -6.12 2.95 -1.08
C THR A 14 -5.90 1.74 -0.19
N LEU A 15 -4.71 1.60 0.38
CA LEU A 15 -4.39 0.56 1.36
C LEU A 15 -4.32 1.17 2.76
N SER A 16 -4.92 0.51 3.75
CA SER A 16 -4.71 0.75 5.17
C SER A 16 -3.71 -0.25 5.76
N PHE A 17 -2.78 0.22 6.57
CA PHE A 17 -1.76 -0.62 7.22
C PHE A 17 -1.20 0.07 8.46
N SER A 18 -0.49 -0.68 9.30
CA SER A 18 0.21 -0.17 10.48
C SER A 18 1.62 -0.71 10.54
N PHE A 19 2.52 0.02 11.19
CA PHE A 19 3.91 -0.39 11.38
C PHE A 19 4.15 -0.90 12.80
N LYS A 20 5.14 -1.78 12.94
CA LYS A 20 5.85 -2.02 14.19
C LYS A 20 6.93 -0.96 14.37
N ARG A 21 7.58 -0.94 15.55
CA ARG A 21 8.70 -0.03 15.84
C ARG A 21 9.94 -0.28 14.95
N ASP A 22 10.08 -1.49 14.43
CA ASP A 22 11.20 -1.93 13.57
C ASP A 22 11.01 -1.59 12.08
N GLY A 23 9.92 -0.88 11.72
CA GLY A 23 9.65 -0.52 10.33
C GLY A 23 8.94 -1.59 9.50
N THR A 24 8.68 -2.78 10.05
CA THR A 24 7.87 -3.82 9.39
C THR A 24 6.37 -3.58 9.61
N LEU A 25 5.53 -4.29 8.87
CA LEU A 25 4.07 -4.20 9.02
C LEU A 25 3.55 -4.97 10.22
N ILE A 26 2.46 -4.46 10.79
CA ILE A 26 1.53 -5.21 11.62
C ILE A 26 0.47 -5.80 10.69
N GLY A 27 0.59 -7.10 10.39
CA GLY A 27 -0.33 -7.82 9.53
C GLY A 27 -0.28 -7.40 8.04
N PRO A 28 -1.15 -7.98 7.20
CA PRO A 28 -1.22 -7.64 5.80
C PRO A 28 -1.94 -6.29 5.59
N PRO A 29 -1.50 -5.45 4.63
CA PRO A 29 -2.25 -4.27 4.19
C PRO A 29 -3.66 -4.66 3.71
N ARG A 30 -4.63 -3.78 3.92
CA ARG A 30 -6.03 -4.00 3.50
C ARG A 30 -6.49 -2.90 2.55
N PRO A 31 -7.13 -3.23 1.42
CA PRO A 31 -7.73 -2.21 0.58
C PRO A 31 -8.96 -1.59 1.26
N THR A 32 -9.05 -0.26 1.26
CA THR A 32 -10.18 0.50 1.81
C THR A 32 -10.98 1.26 0.75
N ALA A 33 -10.37 1.52 -0.41
CA ALA A 33 -11.04 2.07 -1.59
C ALA A 33 -10.40 1.50 -2.85
N ILE A 34 -11.21 1.11 -3.84
CA ILE A 34 -10.74 0.54 -5.12
C ILE A 34 -11.48 1.24 -6.25
N LYS A 35 -10.74 1.94 -7.11
CA LYS A 35 -11.24 2.53 -8.36
C LYS A 35 -10.40 2.00 -9.50
N VAL A 36 -10.81 0.86 -10.05
CA VAL A 36 -10.14 0.18 -11.17
C VAL A 36 -11.23 -0.21 -12.16
N ASN A 37 -11.04 0.17 -13.43
CA ASN A 37 -11.93 -0.24 -14.51
C ASN A 37 -11.68 -1.73 -14.83
N GLY A 38 -12.74 -2.48 -15.14
CA GLY A 38 -12.66 -3.90 -15.48
C GLY A 38 -13.24 -4.84 -14.42
N ASP A 39 -12.94 -6.11 -14.59
CA ASP A 39 -13.52 -7.21 -13.82
C ASP A 39 -12.85 -7.41 -12.43
N ALA A 40 -13.31 -8.42 -11.70
CA ALA A 40 -12.75 -8.76 -10.39
C ALA A 40 -11.26 -9.14 -10.47
N LYS A 41 -10.82 -9.72 -11.59
CA LYS A 41 -9.41 -10.08 -11.82
C LYS A 41 -8.56 -8.82 -11.98
N ALA A 42 -8.99 -7.84 -12.77
CA ALA A 42 -8.31 -6.57 -12.93
C ALA A 42 -8.16 -5.83 -11.58
N LYS A 43 -9.24 -5.76 -10.79
CA LYS A 43 -9.22 -5.20 -9.43
C LYS A 43 -8.21 -5.91 -8.54
N LYS A 44 -8.23 -7.25 -8.52
CA LYS A 44 -7.30 -8.05 -7.72
C LYS A 44 -5.85 -7.83 -8.13
N THR A 45 -5.55 -7.86 -9.42
CA THR A 45 -4.18 -7.61 -9.94
C THR A 45 -3.66 -6.25 -9.50
N PHE A 46 -4.49 -5.20 -9.54
CA PHE A 46 -4.07 -3.86 -9.12
C PHE A 46 -3.83 -3.77 -7.61
N VAL A 47 -4.69 -4.40 -6.79
CA VAL A 47 -4.52 -4.49 -5.32
C VAL A 47 -3.25 -5.26 -4.96
N ASP A 48 -2.98 -6.38 -5.63
CA ASP A 48 -1.79 -7.20 -5.41
C ASP A 48 -0.52 -6.43 -5.76
N ALA A 49 -0.52 -5.70 -6.88
CA ALA A 49 0.58 -4.84 -7.27
C ALA A 49 0.86 -3.74 -6.22
N ALA A 50 -0.17 -3.07 -5.72
CA ALA A 50 -0.01 -2.03 -4.69
C ALA A 50 0.50 -2.63 -3.38
N THR A 51 0.01 -3.80 -3.01
CA THR A 51 0.45 -4.54 -1.81
C THR A 51 1.92 -4.95 -1.94
N ALA A 52 2.33 -5.45 -3.10
CA ALA A 52 3.72 -5.80 -3.39
C ALA A 52 4.63 -4.56 -3.34
N ALA A 53 4.21 -3.45 -3.96
CA ALA A 53 4.95 -2.19 -3.92
C ALA A 53 5.15 -1.68 -2.50
N LEU A 54 4.12 -1.74 -1.65
CA LEU A 54 4.25 -1.40 -0.24
C LEU A 54 5.28 -2.31 0.45
N ARG A 55 5.15 -3.64 0.31
CA ARG A 55 6.06 -4.62 0.94
C ARG A 55 7.52 -4.48 0.49
N ASN A 56 7.75 -4.19 -0.79
CA ASN A 56 9.10 -4.02 -1.35
C ASN A 56 9.82 -2.77 -0.82
N CYS A 57 9.09 -1.84 -0.21
CA CYS A 57 9.63 -0.63 0.41
C CYS A 57 9.96 -0.82 1.90
N LEU A 58 9.83 -2.03 2.45
CA LEU A 58 9.99 -2.32 3.87
C LEU A 58 11.19 -3.23 4.15
N PRO A 59 11.75 -3.17 5.38
CA PRO A 59 11.36 -2.30 6.49
C PRO A 59 11.73 -0.83 6.27
N LEU A 60 10.97 0.09 6.87
CA LEU A 60 11.35 1.50 6.92
C LEU A 60 12.26 1.79 8.10
N THR A 61 13.31 2.59 7.88
CA THR A 61 14.14 3.07 8.98
C THR A 61 13.51 4.29 9.65
N PHE A 62 13.07 4.14 10.89
CA PHE A 62 12.54 5.25 11.68
C PHE A 62 13.60 5.84 12.61
N SER A 63 13.52 7.15 12.86
CA SER A 63 14.28 7.76 13.95
C SER A 63 13.80 7.25 15.31
N ALA A 64 14.66 7.27 16.32
CA ALA A 64 14.33 6.78 17.66
C ALA A 64 13.06 7.43 18.23
N LYS A 65 12.90 8.76 18.04
CA LYS A 65 11.72 9.51 18.48
C LYS A 65 10.44 9.05 17.76
N LEU A 66 10.50 8.79 16.46
CA LEU A 66 9.33 8.33 15.70
C LEU A 66 8.95 6.89 16.07
N ALA A 67 9.94 6.01 16.23
CA ALA A 67 9.72 4.61 16.59
C ALA A 67 8.95 4.43 17.92
N GLN A 68 9.09 5.37 18.86
CA GLN A 68 8.35 5.34 20.13
C GLN A 68 6.84 5.52 19.95
N GLY A 69 6.41 6.37 19.01
CA GLY A 69 5.02 6.76 18.83
C GLY A 69 4.31 6.17 17.60
N ILE A 70 5.03 5.55 16.67
CA ILE A 70 4.46 5.12 15.39
C ILE A 70 3.72 3.76 15.44
N ALA A 71 4.09 2.90 16.38
CA ALA A 71 3.60 1.53 16.40
C ALA A 71 2.09 1.45 16.64
N GLY A 72 1.38 0.69 15.80
CA GLY A 72 -0.07 0.51 15.92
C GLY A 72 -0.93 1.63 15.32
N ASN A 73 -0.33 2.76 14.89
CA ASN A 73 -1.08 3.78 14.16
C ASN A 73 -1.53 3.26 12.80
N VAL A 74 -2.78 3.54 12.43
CA VAL A 74 -3.33 3.17 11.11
C VAL A 74 -3.00 4.27 10.12
N PHE A 75 -2.28 3.91 9.08
CA PHE A 75 -1.97 4.76 7.94
C PHE A 75 -2.79 4.33 6.73
N THR A 76 -3.12 5.28 5.87
CA THR A 76 -3.71 5.01 4.56
C THR A 76 -2.86 5.64 3.48
N LEU A 77 -2.56 4.88 2.42
CA LEU A 77 -1.83 5.39 1.25
C LEU A 77 -2.56 5.00 -0.03
N GLN A 78 -2.77 5.98 -0.91
CA GLN A 78 -3.33 5.75 -2.23
C GLN A 78 -2.21 5.45 -3.24
N PHE A 79 -2.36 4.36 -3.97
CA PHE A 79 -1.56 3.98 -5.12
C PHE A 79 -2.40 4.25 -6.36
N ALA A 80 -1.92 5.13 -7.25
CA ALA A 80 -2.63 5.51 -8.46
C ALA A 80 -1.75 5.27 -9.70
N SER A 81 -2.37 4.89 -10.82
CA SER A 81 -1.72 4.94 -12.12
C SER A 81 -1.81 6.35 -12.70
N PRO A 82 -0.79 6.80 -13.45
CA PRO A 82 -0.86 8.06 -14.18
C PRO A 82 -2.01 8.04 -15.21
N LYS A 83 -2.44 9.24 -15.61
CA LYS A 83 -3.44 9.43 -16.66
C LYS A 83 -2.93 8.98 -18.02
#